data_AF-A0A970R5J1-F1
#
_entry.id   AF-A0A970R5J1-F1
#
_cell.length_a   1.000
_cell.length_b   1.000
_cell.length_c   1.000
_cell.angle_alpha   90.00
_cell.angle_beta   90.00
_cell.angle_gamma   90.00
#
_symmetry.space_group_name_H-M   'P 1'
#
loop_
_entity.id
_entity.type
_entity.pdbx_description
1 polymer ?
#
loop_
_entity_poly.entity_id
_entity_poly.type
_entity_poly.pdbx_seq_one_letter_code
_entity_poly.pdbx_strand_id
1 'polypeptide(L)'
;MKIFISIKSMLLLLLIAMVSTSAHAQDYSHGDAVPLFSSHDMLQIIIRADLQTINNDVGEERQEHPATVQYLQGSDTVSLDVQISTRGNFRRKAKNCTFPPLRINFKKKQVKGTLFDGINKIKLVVQCRPNSIVYEQYVLEEYLIYRVYNILTDTSFRVRLAQITYIDQGRKTKTWQSYAFFIEPDGCFESRLHMVESKKKYLMQDSTQFDHVSRLAIFEYFIGNTDWAVTTLHNIKLFRVDTLQRPYAIPYDFAWAGVISTEYAEPLPHFNIDKVSDRFFRGQCRRMEQLKENFEFFKSKKNEIYALYENFEPLRSRQRKDALSYYDKFFDIIANDARIQIEFIDRCLEKQKQ
;
A
#
# COMPACT_ATOMS: atom_id res chain seq x y z
N MET A 1 -54.24 19.27 -62.33
CA MET A 1 -54.59 20.08 -61.15
C MET A 1 -53.36 20.11 -60.24
N LYS A 2 -52.84 21.30 -59.95
CA LYS A 2 -51.63 21.54 -59.14
C LYS A 2 -51.81 21.00 -57.71
N ILE A 3 -50.73 20.55 -57.08
CA ILE A 3 -50.21 21.11 -55.81
C ILE A 3 -48.77 20.61 -55.62
N PHE A 4 -47.84 21.56 -55.58
CA PHE A 4 -46.49 21.43 -55.08
C PHE A 4 -46.51 21.62 -53.56
N ILE A 5 -45.85 20.75 -52.80
CA ILE A 5 -45.31 21.12 -51.47
C ILE A 5 -43.91 20.51 -51.36
N SER A 6 -42.92 21.40 -51.38
CA SER A 6 -41.54 21.18 -50.94
C SER A 6 -41.49 21.38 -49.43
N ILE A 7 -40.76 20.55 -48.69
CA ILE A 7 -40.07 20.95 -47.45
C ILE A 7 -38.89 20.00 -47.21
N LYS A 8 -37.71 20.62 -47.20
CA LYS A 8 -36.45 20.15 -46.63
C LYS A 8 -36.66 19.71 -45.17
N SER A 9 -36.19 18.53 -44.79
CA SER A 9 -35.40 18.35 -43.54
C SER A 9 -35.12 16.88 -43.23
N MET A 10 -33.89 16.67 -42.73
CA MET A 10 -33.51 15.62 -41.80
C MET A 10 -33.24 14.20 -42.36
N LEU A 11 -32.17 14.06 -43.14
CA LEU A 11 -31.27 12.92 -42.99
C LEU A 11 -29.97 13.42 -42.34
N LEU A 12 -29.98 13.49 -41.00
CA LEU A 12 -28.76 13.60 -40.22
C LEU A 12 -28.15 12.20 -40.16
N LEU A 13 -27.17 11.91 -41.04
CA LEU A 13 -26.32 10.74 -40.88
C LEU A 13 -25.60 10.86 -39.52
N LEU A 14 -26.01 10.06 -38.54
CA LEU A 14 -25.22 9.81 -37.35
C LEU A 14 -23.99 8.99 -37.77
N LEU A 15 -22.89 9.67 -38.11
CA LEU A 15 -21.57 9.08 -37.98
C LEU A 15 -21.30 8.91 -36.49
N ILE A 16 -21.66 7.75 -35.95
CA ILE A 16 -21.12 7.29 -34.67
C ILE A 16 -19.65 6.98 -34.94
N ALA A 17 -18.80 8.00 -34.72
CA ALA A 17 -17.38 7.77 -34.53
C ALA A 17 -17.25 6.85 -33.31
N MET A 18 -16.96 5.57 -33.55
CA MET A 18 -16.42 4.70 -32.52
C MET A 18 -15.08 5.27 -32.11
N VAL A 19 -15.10 6.19 -31.14
CA VAL A 19 -13.92 6.52 -30.36
C VAL A 19 -13.64 5.27 -29.53
N SER A 20 -12.85 4.37 -30.09
CA SER A 20 -12.20 3.30 -29.35
C SER A 20 -11.38 3.97 -28.26
N THR A 21 -11.94 4.05 -27.06
CA THR A 21 -11.17 4.36 -25.87
C THR A 21 -10.21 3.19 -25.66
N SER A 22 -9.02 3.30 -26.22
CA SER A 22 -7.90 2.46 -25.86
C SER A 22 -7.58 2.73 -24.39
N ALA A 23 -8.23 1.98 -23.50
CA ALA A 23 -7.71 1.75 -22.17
C ALA A 23 -6.30 1.18 -22.39
N HIS A 24 -5.27 1.93 -22.01
CA HIS A 24 -3.90 1.42 -22.00
C HIS A 24 -3.82 0.31 -20.94
N ALA A 25 -4.15 -0.90 -21.34
CA ALA A 25 -3.74 -2.11 -20.65
C ALA A 25 -2.21 -2.09 -20.58
N GLN A 26 -1.68 -2.10 -19.37
CA GLN A 26 -0.25 -2.13 -19.15
C GLN A 26 0.22 -3.55 -19.43
N ASP A 27 1.01 -3.70 -20.49
CA ASP A 27 1.62 -4.98 -20.86
C ASP A 27 2.72 -5.32 -19.86
N TYR A 28 2.37 -6.07 -18.81
CA TYR A 28 3.30 -6.75 -17.92
C TYR A 28 3.45 -8.17 -18.46
N SER A 29 4.68 -8.65 -18.69
CA SER A 29 4.87 -10.03 -19.13
C SER A 29 4.32 -10.99 -18.07
N HIS A 30 3.36 -11.82 -18.45
CA HIS A 30 2.83 -12.86 -17.60
C HIS A 30 3.93 -13.87 -17.28
N GLY A 31 4.36 -13.93 -16.01
CA GLY A 31 5.15 -15.04 -15.48
C GLY A 31 6.61 -14.74 -15.09
N ASP A 32 7.15 -13.54 -15.35
CA ASP A 32 8.52 -13.24 -14.95
C ASP A 32 8.59 -12.78 -13.49
N ALA A 33 9.55 -13.35 -12.74
CA ALA A 33 9.88 -12.88 -11.41
C ALA A 33 10.33 -11.42 -11.49
N VAL A 34 9.57 -10.50 -10.90
CA VAL A 34 9.98 -9.08 -10.80
C VAL A 34 11.23 -8.99 -9.92
N PRO A 35 12.42 -8.67 -10.48
CA PRO A 35 13.69 -8.85 -9.77
C PRO A 35 13.80 -8.03 -8.49
N LEU A 36 13.24 -6.81 -8.49
CA LEU A 36 13.23 -5.92 -7.32
C LEU A 36 12.67 -6.58 -6.04
N PHE A 37 11.72 -7.49 -6.19
CA PHE A 37 10.99 -8.11 -5.08
C PHE A 37 11.34 -9.59 -4.87
N SER A 38 12.46 -10.07 -5.44
CA SER A 38 12.95 -11.44 -5.23
C SER A 38 13.82 -11.60 -3.98
N SER A 39 14.28 -10.48 -3.39
CA SER A 39 15.04 -10.47 -2.14
C SER A 39 14.46 -9.42 -1.19
N HIS A 40 14.85 -9.49 0.08
CA HIS A 40 14.53 -8.49 1.10
C HIS A 40 15.72 -7.63 1.55
N ASP A 41 16.91 -7.86 0.97
CA ASP A 41 18.13 -7.12 1.36
C ASP A 41 17.94 -5.61 1.17
N MET A 42 18.61 -4.81 1.98
CA MET A 42 18.51 -3.36 1.84
C MET A 42 19.13 -2.92 0.52
N LEU A 43 18.34 -2.24 -0.31
CA LEU A 43 18.80 -1.71 -1.59
C LEU A 43 19.45 -0.33 -1.40
N GLN A 44 20.65 -0.14 -1.93
CA GLN A 44 21.34 1.16 -1.93
C GLN A 44 21.05 1.89 -3.25
N ILE A 45 20.39 3.05 -3.18
CA ILE A 45 20.03 3.85 -4.36
C ILE A 45 20.47 5.29 -4.20
N ILE A 46 20.83 5.93 -5.31
CA ILE A 46 20.97 7.37 -5.42
C ILE A 46 19.83 7.92 -6.29
N ILE A 47 19.11 8.93 -5.79
CA ILE A 47 18.12 9.70 -6.57
C ILE A 47 18.65 11.11 -6.76
N ARG A 48 18.83 11.53 -8.02
CA ARG A 48 19.17 12.92 -8.39
C ARG A 48 17.97 13.58 -9.08
N ALA A 49 17.54 14.73 -8.58
CA ALA A 49 16.43 15.50 -9.17
C ALA A 49 16.43 16.95 -8.64
N ASP A 50 15.64 17.84 -9.24
CA ASP A 50 15.20 19.07 -8.58
C ASP A 50 14.09 18.76 -7.56
N LEU A 51 14.50 18.29 -6.38
CA LEU A 51 13.59 17.86 -5.33
C LEU A 51 12.83 19.04 -4.73
N GLN A 52 13.42 20.24 -4.75
CA GLN A 52 12.70 21.45 -4.35
C GLN A 52 11.47 21.68 -5.22
N THR A 53 11.59 21.60 -6.55
CA THR A 53 10.46 21.74 -7.46
C THR A 53 9.43 20.63 -7.27
N ILE A 54 9.88 19.37 -7.17
CA ILE A 54 8.97 18.22 -6.95
C ILE A 54 8.19 18.36 -5.65
N ASN A 55 8.85 18.73 -4.54
CA ASN A 55 8.21 18.84 -3.23
C ASN A 55 7.18 19.96 -3.14
N ASN A 56 7.29 20.98 -4.00
CA ASN A 56 6.32 22.07 -4.10
C ASN A 56 5.16 21.72 -5.05
N ASP A 57 5.34 20.73 -5.93
CA ASP A 57 4.31 20.29 -6.86
C ASP A 57 3.37 19.24 -6.23
N VAL A 58 2.52 19.74 -5.33
CA VAL A 58 1.59 18.94 -4.50
C VAL A 58 0.12 19.11 -4.89
N GLY A 59 -0.14 19.88 -5.95
CA GLY A 59 -1.47 20.16 -6.47
C GLY A 59 -2.16 18.93 -7.06
N GLU A 60 -3.44 19.07 -7.42
CA GLU A 60 -4.17 17.97 -8.07
C GLU A 60 -3.63 17.66 -9.47
N GLU A 61 -3.27 18.68 -10.24
CA GLU A 61 -2.69 18.59 -11.59
C GLU A 61 -1.15 18.64 -11.61
N ARG A 62 -0.53 17.95 -10.64
CA ARG A 62 0.93 17.82 -10.55
C ARG A 62 1.55 17.10 -11.73
N GLN A 63 2.76 17.49 -12.06
CA GLN A 63 3.51 17.02 -13.20
C GLN A 63 4.52 15.93 -12.84
N GLU A 64 5.01 15.26 -13.88
CA GLU A 64 6.14 14.35 -13.81
C GLU A 64 7.44 15.14 -14.10
N HIS A 65 8.43 15.02 -13.22
CA HIS A 65 9.68 15.79 -13.26
C HIS A 65 10.88 14.89 -13.53
N PRO A 66 11.85 15.32 -14.35
CA PRO A 66 13.00 14.50 -14.71
C PRO A 66 13.90 14.23 -13.50
N ALA A 67 14.40 13.00 -13.42
CA ALA A 67 15.31 12.56 -12.38
C ALA A 67 16.19 11.41 -12.88
N THR A 68 17.20 11.04 -12.09
CA THR A 68 18.03 9.86 -12.33
C THR A 68 18.02 8.97 -11.10
N VAL A 69 17.84 7.66 -11.30
CA VAL A 69 17.98 6.61 -10.28
C VAL A 69 19.25 5.82 -10.59
N GLN A 70 20.14 5.67 -9.61
CA GLN A 70 21.37 4.87 -9.73
C GLN A 70 21.50 3.85 -8.62
N TYR A 71 22.05 2.68 -8.95
CA TYR A 71 22.33 1.60 -8.00
C TYR A 71 23.41 0.66 -8.58
N LEU A 72 23.95 -0.21 -7.74
CA LEU A 72 24.90 -1.24 -8.16
C LEU A 72 24.17 -2.53 -8.56
N GLN A 73 24.58 -3.12 -9.68
CA GLN A 73 24.16 -4.44 -10.13
C GLN A 73 25.42 -5.26 -10.42
N GLY A 74 25.82 -6.10 -9.47
CA GLY A 74 27.15 -6.72 -9.50
C GLY A 74 28.24 -5.67 -9.32
N SER A 75 29.21 -5.63 -10.24
CA SER A 75 30.26 -4.60 -10.29
C SER A 75 29.83 -3.31 -10.99
N ASP A 76 28.72 -3.34 -11.72
CA ASP A 76 28.35 -2.26 -12.63
C ASP A 76 27.43 -1.26 -11.95
N THR A 77 27.61 0.01 -12.26
CA THR A 77 26.65 1.06 -11.87
C THR A 77 25.58 1.21 -12.95
N VAL A 78 24.35 0.86 -12.61
CA VAL A 78 23.19 1.09 -13.47
C VAL A 78 22.66 2.50 -13.21
N SER A 79 22.40 3.25 -14.27
CA SER A 79 21.84 4.60 -14.22
C SER A 79 20.62 4.70 -15.12
N LEU A 80 19.46 5.00 -14.54
CA LEU A 80 18.18 5.07 -15.24
C LEU A 80 17.65 6.50 -15.23
N ASP A 81 17.25 7.00 -16.39
CA ASP A 81 16.48 8.23 -16.47
C ASP A 81 15.03 7.93 -16.14
N VAL A 82 14.48 8.66 -15.19
CA VAL A 82 13.12 8.46 -14.71
C VAL A 82 12.37 9.78 -14.68
N GLN A 83 11.06 9.68 -14.50
CA GLN A 83 10.24 10.79 -14.08
C GLN A 83 9.74 10.56 -12.66
N ILE A 84 9.70 11.60 -11.83
CA ILE A 84 9.22 11.55 -10.45
C ILE A 84 8.05 12.52 -10.27
N SER A 85 7.03 12.10 -9.53
CA SER A 85 5.90 12.94 -9.14
C SER A 85 5.53 12.68 -7.68
N THR A 86 4.89 13.66 -7.03
CA THR A 86 4.32 13.46 -5.69
C THR A 86 3.06 12.58 -5.76
N ARG A 87 2.75 11.84 -4.69
CA ARG A 87 1.56 10.97 -4.60
C ARG A 87 0.92 10.98 -3.22
N GLY A 88 -0.28 10.41 -3.16
CA GLY A 88 -1.07 10.32 -1.92
C GLY A 88 -1.98 11.53 -1.71
N ASN A 89 -2.73 11.52 -0.61
CA ASN A 89 -3.66 12.60 -0.28
C ASN A 89 -3.17 13.35 0.97
N PHE A 90 -3.22 12.73 2.14
CA PHE A 90 -2.83 13.36 3.41
C PHE A 90 -1.34 13.78 3.42
N ARG A 91 -0.43 12.81 3.19
CA ARG A 91 1.02 13.03 3.21
C ARG A 91 1.55 13.86 2.02
N ARG A 92 0.72 14.13 1.00
CA ARG A 92 1.09 15.01 -0.13
C ARG A 92 0.96 16.49 0.26
N LYS A 93 0.03 16.84 1.16
CA LYS A 93 -0.24 18.23 1.50
C LYS A 93 0.93 18.80 2.31
N ALA A 94 1.48 19.93 1.85
CA ALA A 94 2.64 20.58 2.48
C ALA A 94 2.42 20.94 3.97
N LYS A 95 1.17 21.19 4.38
CA LYS A 95 0.82 21.43 5.79
C LYS A 95 1.02 20.21 6.70
N ASN A 96 1.03 19.00 6.13
CA ASN A 96 1.16 17.74 6.85
C ASN A 96 2.58 17.20 6.76
N CYS A 97 3.19 17.26 5.57
CA CYS A 97 4.53 16.75 5.30
C CYS A 97 5.38 17.74 4.53
N THR A 98 6.65 17.85 4.91
CA THR A 98 7.65 18.65 4.19
C THR A 98 8.36 17.85 3.11
N PHE A 99 8.22 16.52 3.12
CA PHE A 99 8.69 15.63 2.05
C PHE A 99 7.56 14.64 1.68
N PRO A 100 6.88 14.84 0.54
CA PRO A 100 5.73 14.03 0.17
C PRO A 100 6.15 12.66 -0.40
N PRO A 101 5.32 11.62 -0.27
CA PRO A 101 5.55 10.33 -0.92
C PRO A 101 5.69 10.47 -2.43
N LEU A 102 6.59 9.68 -3.01
CA LEU A 102 6.98 9.80 -4.40
C LEU A 102 6.47 8.62 -5.24
N ARG A 103 6.27 8.87 -6.53
CA ARG A 103 6.08 7.84 -7.55
C ARG A 103 7.17 8.02 -8.60
N ILE A 104 7.87 6.93 -8.89
CA ILE A 104 8.89 6.88 -9.93
C ILE A 104 8.29 6.23 -11.18
N ASN A 105 8.49 6.84 -12.34
CA ASN A 105 8.07 6.36 -13.64
C ASN A 105 9.33 6.10 -14.49
N PHE A 106 9.58 4.84 -14.81
CA PHE A 106 10.74 4.39 -15.56
C PHE A 106 10.44 4.36 -17.06
N LYS A 107 11.46 4.67 -17.87
CA LYS A 107 11.37 4.45 -19.31
C LYS A 107 11.44 2.94 -19.59
N LYS A 108 10.37 2.35 -20.15
CA LYS A 108 10.29 0.90 -20.46
C LYS A 108 11.54 0.31 -21.14
N LYS A 109 12.16 1.06 -22.06
CA LYS A 109 13.36 0.62 -22.78
C LYS A 109 14.62 0.54 -21.91
N GLN A 110 14.68 1.27 -20.80
CA GLN A 110 15.85 1.32 -19.91
C GLN A 110 15.80 0.26 -18.79
N VAL A 111 14.63 -0.29 -18.47
CA VAL A 111 14.50 -1.24 -17.35
C VAL A 111 14.77 -2.69 -17.72
N LYS A 112 14.74 -3.04 -19.01
CA LYS A 112 14.96 -4.42 -19.47
C LYS A 112 16.36 -4.90 -19.07
N GLY A 113 16.45 -6.06 -18.43
CA GLY A 113 17.70 -6.64 -17.93
C GLY A 113 18.26 -5.97 -16.66
N THR A 114 17.49 -5.08 -16.04
CA THR A 114 17.90 -4.37 -14.82
C THR A 114 17.10 -4.84 -13.61
N LEU A 115 17.45 -4.40 -12.40
CA LEU A 115 16.68 -4.71 -11.18
C LEU A 115 15.20 -4.27 -11.26
N PHE A 116 14.90 -3.24 -12.07
CA PHE A 116 13.56 -2.71 -12.26
C PHE A 116 12.85 -3.32 -13.49
N ASP A 117 13.35 -4.43 -14.06
CA ASP A 117 12.68 -5.08 -15.19
C ASP A 117 11.22 -5.45 -14.85
N GLY A 118 10.35 -5.30 -15.84
CA GLY A 118 8.90 -5.44 -15.68
C GLY A 118 8.20 -4.30 -14.92
N ILE A 119 8.92 -3.29 -14.42
CA ILE A 119 8.33 -2.17 -13.67
C ILE A 119 8.29 -0.90 -14.52
N ASN A 120 7.08 -0.41 -14.80
CA ASN A 120 6.87 0.89 -15.45
C ASN A 120 6.77 2.03 -14.42
N LYS A 121 5.86 1.92 -13.45
CA LYS A 121 5.70 2.91 -12.37
C LYS A 121 5.69 2.22 -11.02
N ILE A 122 6.35 2.83 -10.04
CA ILE A 122 6.43 2.28 -8.68
C ILE A 122 6.20 3.35 -7.63
N LYS A 123 5.55 2.94 -6.54
CA LYS A 123 5.35 3.78 -5.35
C LYS A 123 6.62 3.70 -4.49
N LEU A 124 7.10 4.85 -4.06
CA LEU A 124 8.16 4.96 -3.06
C LEU A 124 7.58 5.61 -1.80
N VAL A 125 7.56 4.86 -0.71
CA VAL A 125 7.16 5.37 0.61
C VAL A 125 8.39 5.99 1.25
N VAL A 126 8.24 7.24 1.69
CA VAL A 126 9.31 8.06 2.26
C VAL A 126 8.86 8.67 3.58
N GLN A 127 9.84 9.15 4.35
CA GLN A 127 9.64 9.89 5.58
C GLN A 127 8.97 11.25 5.30
N CYS A 128 7.89 11.54 6.03
CA CYS A 128 7.12 12.78 5.87
C CYS A 128 7.92 14.04 6.27
N ARG A 129 8.96 13.90 7.11
CA ARG A 129 9.92 14.94 7.47
C ARG A 129 11.36 14.45 7.27
N PRO A 130 12.16 15.08 6.39
CA PRO A 130 13.54 14.68 6.16
C PRO A 130 14.40 15.04 7.39
N ASN A 131 15.51 14.32 7.59
CA ASN A 131 16.42 14.48 8.73
C ASN A 131 15.77 14.31 10.11
N SER A 132 14.60 13.69 10.19
CA SER A 132 13.94 13.35 11.45
C SER A 132 14.01 11.86 11.69
N ILE A 133 14.83 11.48 12.67
CA ILE A 133 14.99 10.11 13.15
C ILE A 133 13.63 9.45 13.43
N VAL A 134 12.71 10.16 14.08
CA VAL A 134 11.38 9.64 14.44
C VAL A 134 10.60 9.26 13.18
N TYR A 135 10.61 10.13 12.17
CA TYR A 135 9.90 9.88 10.92
C TYR A 135 10.57 8.82 10.05
N GLU A 136 11.88 8.62 10.17
CA GLU A 136 12.57 7.47 9.55
C GLU A 136 12.12 6.15 10.19
N GLN A 137 11.96 6.11 11.51
CA GLN A 137 11.46 4.91 12.18
C GLN A 137 10.03 4.57 11.76
N TYR A 138 9.15 5.57 11.57
CA TYR A 138 7.79 5.32 11.06
C TYR A 138 7.78 4.60 9.69
N VAL A 139 8.72 4.94 8.80
CA VAL A 139 8.84 4.27 7.49
C VAL A 139 9.29 2.82 7.66
N LEU A 140 10.23 2.56 8.57
CA LEU A 140 10.71 1.22 8.88
C LEU A 140 9.62 0.36 9.54
N GLU A 141 8.85 0.93 10.45
CA GLU A 141 7.72 0.26 11.09
C GLU A 141 6.61 -0.06 10.07
N GLU A 142 6.27 0.88 9.18
CA GLU A 142 5.32 0.63 8.08
C GLU A 142 5.82 -0.49 7.15
N TYR A 143 7.12 -0.48 6.79
CA TYR A 143 7.74 -1.55 6.01
C TYR A 143 7.62 -2.91 6.70
N LEU A 144 7.89 -2.99 8.00
CA LEU A 144 7.79 -4.24 8.76
C LEU A 144 6.36 -4.75 8.84
N ILE A 145 5.35 -3.88 8.90
CA ILE A 145 3.94 -4.30 8.84
C ILE A 145 3.62 -5.00 7.51
N TYR A 146 4.11 -4.49 6.37
CA TYR A 146 3.97 -5.21 5.10
C TYR A 146 4.66 -6.58 5.14
N ARG A 147 5.87 -6.65 5.72
CA ARG A 147 6.62 -7.91 5.84
C ARG A 147 5.93 -8.91 6.76
N VAL A 148 5.32 -8.46 7.85
CA VAL A 148 4.43 -9.27 8.69
C VAL A 148 3.25 -9.81 7.89
N TYR A 149 2.60 -8.96 7.09
CA TYR A 149 1.47 -9.43 6.27
C TYR A 149 1.92 -10.45 5.21
N ASN A 150 3.14 -10.34 4.66
CA ASN A 150 3.72 -11.34 3.77
C ASN A 150 3.93 -12.71 4.47
N ILE A 151 4.23 -12.73 5.78
CA ILE A 151 4.31 -13.99 6.56
C ILE A 151 2.92 -14.65 6.69
N LEU A 152 1.87 -13.84 6.79
CA LEU A 152 0.51 -14.31 7.04
C LEU A 152 -0.22 -14.77 5.76
N THR A 153 0.20 -14.30 4.58
CA THR A 153 -0.43 -14.63 3.29
C THR A 153 0.43 -14.23 2.09
N ASP A 154 0.49 -15.11 1.08
CA ASP A 154 1.12 -14.82 -0.23
C ASP A 154 0.27 -13.87 -1.09
N THR A 155 -1.02 -13.77 -0.80
CA THR A 155 -1.96 -12.81 -1.40
C THR A 155 -1.80 -11.45 -0.72
N SER A 156 -0.62 -10.85 -0.86
CA SER A 156 -0.23 -9.56 -0.27
C SER A 156 0.73 -8.81 -1.20
N PHE A 157 0.82 -7.49 -1.07
CA PHE A 157 1.83 -6.72 -1.79
C PHE A 157 3.23 -7.02 -1.25
N ARG A 158 4.19 -7.28 -2.15
CA ARG A 158 5.60 -7.36 -1.77
C ARG A 158 6.20 -5.96 -1.57
N VAL A 159 7.20 -5.87 -0.71
CA VAL A 159 7.92 -4.62 -0.42
C VAL A 159 9.44 -4.81 -0.42
N ARG A 160 10.17 -3.78 -0.85
CA ARG A 160 11.64 -3.77 -0.86
C ARG A 160 12.16 -2.52 -0.15
N LEU A 161 12.92 -2.72 0.93
CA LEU A 161 13.56 -1.62 1.65
C LEU A 161 14.72 -1.05 0.84
N ALA A 162 14.88 0.27 0.89
CA ALA A 162 16.01 0.97 0.32
C ALA A 162 16.57 2.02 1.30
N GLN A 163 17.88 2.20 1.29
CA GLN A 163 18.53 3.39 1.79
C GLN A 163 18.83 4.28 0.58
N ILE A 164 18.24 5.47 0.58
CA ILE A 164 18.31 6.38 -0.56
C ILE A 164 19.19 7.56 -0.22
N THR A 165 20.21 7.78 -1.06
CA THR A 165 20.94 9.05 -1.11
C THR A 165 20.22 9.99 -2.06
N TYR A 166 19.58 11.01 -1.51
CA TYR A 166 18.94 12.06 -2.29
C TYR A 166 19.96 13.16 -2.60
N ILE A 167 20.04 13.58 -3.86
CA ILE A 167 20.85 14.71 -4.32
C ILE A 167 19.90 15.70 -4.99
N ASP A 168 19.52 16.74 -4.24
CA ASP A 168 18.69 17.83 -4.72
C ASP A 168 19.53 18.78 -5.58
N GLN A 169 19.19 18.91 -6.85
CA GLN A 169 19.85 19.76 -7.84
C GLN A 169 19.15 21.13 -8.01
N GLY A 170 18.27 21.51 -7.07
CA GLY A 170 17.67 22.85 -7.04
C GLY A 170 18.70 23.99 -6.80
N ARG A 171 18.24 25.13 -6.29
CA ARG A 171 19.07 26.37 -6.18
C ARG A 171 20.35 26.20 -5.35
N LYS A 172 20.36 25.28 -4.39
CA LYS A 172 21.55 24.89 -3.62
C LYS A 172 21.57 23.38 -3.57
N THR A 173 22.68 22.77 -3.99
CA THR A 173 22.81 21.32 -3.91
C THR A 173 22.74 20.87 -2.46
N LYS A 174 21.84 19.93 -2.17
CA LYS A 174 21.70 19.30 -0.86
C LYS A 174 21.74 17.80 -1.03
N THR A 175 22.49 17.14 -0.15
CA THR A 175 22.60 15.69 -0.12
C THR A 175 22.20 15.19 1.26
N TRP A 176 21.34 14.19 1.32
CA TRP A 176 21.02 13.48 2.56
C TRP A 176 20.69 12.02 2.26
N GLN A 177 20.77 11.19 3.28
CA GLN A 177 20.35 9.80 3.22
C GLN A 177 19.08 9.60 4.03
N SER A 178 18.22 8.68 3.60
CA SER A 178 17.10 8.24 4.41
C SER A 178 16.58 6.89 3.97
N TYR A 179 15.87 6.21 4.86
CA TYR A 179 15.17 4.98 4.53
C TYR A 179 13.88 5.26 3.76
N ALA A 180 13.61 4.40 2.79
CA ALA A 180 12.38 4.39 2.01
C ALA A 180 12.08 2.94 1.63
N PHE A 181 10.87 2.65 1.15
CA PHE A 181 10.59 1.33 0.58
C PHE A 181 9.69 1.40 -0.63
N PHE A 182 9.91 0.46 -1.53
CA PHE A 182 9.07 0.23 -2.70
C PHE A 182 7.93 -0.70 -2.37
N ILE A 183 6.76 -0.43 -2.95
CA ILE A 183 5.60 -1.33 -2.91
C ILE A 183 5.40 -1.91 -4.30
N GLU A 184 5.17 -3.22 -4.38
CA GLU A 184 4.84 -3.94 -5.60
C GLU A 184 3.75 -3.21 -6.41
N PRO A 185 4.01 -2.88 -7.70
CA PRO A 185 3.00 -2.29 -8.56
C PRO A 185 1.80 -3.22 -8.75
N ASP A 186 0.61 -2.63 -8.91
CA ASP A 186 -0.64 -3.38 -9.04
C ASP A 186 -0.56 -4.40 -10.19
N GLY A 187 -0.02 -4.03 -11.35
CA GLY A 187 0.10 -4.95 -12.48
C GLY A 187 1.14 -6.07 -12.29
N CYS A 188 2.16 -5.84 -11.46
CA CYS A 188 3.07 -6.91 -11.04
C CYS A 188 2.36 -7.89 -10.09
N PHE A 189 1.51 -7.39 -9.19
CA PHE A 189 0.66 -8.20 -8.32
C PHE A 189 -0.34 -9.03 -9.15
N GLU A 190 -1.03 -8.40 -10.10
CA GLU A 190 -1.95 -9.05 -11.06
C GLU A 190 -1.25 -10.20 -11.80
N SER A 191 -0.06 -9.92 -12.34
CA SER A 191 0.72 -10.91 -13.09
C SER A 191 1.21 -12.07 -12.22
N ARG A 192 1.67 -11.79 -10.99
CA ARG A 192 2.18 -12.80 -10.05
C ARG A 192 1.10 -13.76 -9.56
N LEU A 193 -0.10 -13.25 -9.29
CA LEU A 193 -1.20 -14.05 -8.71
C LEU A 193 -2.26 -14.46 -9.73
N HIS A 194 -2.07 -14.12 -11.01
CA HIS A 194 -3.04 -14.35 -12.08
C HIS A 194 -4.42 -13.78 -11.72
N MET A 195 -4.44 -12.53 -11.26
CA MET A 195 -5.64 -11.82 -10.85
C MET A 195 -5.79 -10.51 -11.61
N VAL A 196 -6.99 -9.93 -11.59
CA VAL A 196 -7.29 -8.60 -12.12
C VAL A 196 -7.89 -7.70 -11.05
N GLU A 197 -7.52 -6.43 -11.05
CA GLU A 197 -8.06 -5.41 -10.14
C GLU A 197 -9.56 -5.18 -10.42
N SER A 198 -10.35 -5.16 -9.35
CA SER A 198 -11.75 -4.74 -9.36
C SER A 198 -11.88 -3.41 -8.64
N LYS A 199 -12.50 -2.42 -9.30
CA LYS A 199 -12.79 -1.10 -8.72
C LYS A 199 -14.22 -1.00 -8.19
N LYS A 200 -14.90 -2.14 -8.02
CA LYS A 200 -16.30 -2.19 -7.57
C LYS A 200 -16.39 -1.72 -6.11
N LYS A 201 -17.00 -0.55 -5.91
CA LYS A 201 -17.32 -0.01 -4.59
C LYS A 201 -18.61 -0.64 -4.03
N TYR A 202 -18.85 -0.39 -2.74
CA TYR A 202 -20.01 -0.78 -1.95
C TYR A 202 -20.18 -2.29 -1.77
N LEU A 203 -19.09 -3.04 -1.94
CA LEU A 203 -19.04 -4.46 -1.56
C LEU A 203 -18.92 -4.61 -0.05
N MET A 204 -19.75 -5.46 0.53
CA MET A 204 -19.61 -5.86 1.94
C MET A 204 -18.46 -6.85 2.08
N GLN A 205 -17.88 -6.97 3.28
CA GLN A 205 -16.78 -7.90 3.52
C GLN A 205 -17.17 -9.36 3.17
N ASP A 206 -18.36 -9.86 3.52
CA ASP A 206 -18.80 -11.22 3.14
C ASP A 206 -19.04 -11.41 1.63
N SER A 207 -19.06 -10.33 0.84
CA SER A 207 -19.06 -10.43 -0.63
C SER A 207 -17.66 -10.61 -1.22
N THR A 208 -16.63 -10.64 -0.38
CA THR A 208 -15.24 -10.97 -0.74
C THR A 208 -14.90 -12.40 -0.33
N GLN A 209 -13.67 -12.86 -0.60
CA GLN A 209 -13.19 -14.17 -0.18
C GLN A 209 -13.20 -14.28 1.36
N PHE A 210 -14.05 -15.17 1.86
CA PHE A 210 -14.50 -15.17 3.25
C PHE A 210 -13.38 -15.41 4.27
N ASP A 211 -12.56 -16.45 4.06
CA ASP A 211 -11.45 -16.75 4.97
C ASP A 211 -10.36 -15.68 4.88
N HIS A 212 -10.12 -15.17 3.68
CA HIS A 212 -9.12 -14.13 3.44
C HIS A 212 -9.48 -12.81 4.13
N VAL A 213 -10.72 -12.34 4.00
CA VAL A 213 -11.15 -11.10 4.67
C VAL A 213 -11.23 -11.25 6.18
N SER A 214 -11.49 -12.47 6.69
CA SER A 214 -11.45 -12.75 8.13
C SER A 214 -10.02 -12.63 8.67
N ARG A 215 -9.03 -13.21 7.97
CA ARG A 215 -7.61 -13.07 8.30
C ARG A 215 -7.14 -11.62 8.19
N LEU A 216 -7.58 -10.89 7.17
CA LEU A 216 -7.32 -9.45 7.02
C LEU A 216 -7.84 -8.68 8.23
N ALA A 217 -9.10 -8.86 8.62
CA ALA A 217 -9.69 -8.11 9.73
C ALA A 217 -8.96 -8.38 11.07
N ILE A 218 -8.53 -9.63 11.30
CA ILE A 218 -7.73 -9.99 12.47
C ILE A 218 -6.33 -9.35 12.37
N PHE A 219 -5.72 -9.31 11.19
CA PHE A 219 -4.45 -8.62 10.97
C PHE A 219 -4.55 -7.10 11.23
N GLU A 220 -5.59 -6.44 10.72
CA GLU A 220 -5.81 -5.01 10.99
C GLU A 220 -5.99 -4.75 12.48
N TYR A 221 -6.70 -5.64 13.21
CA TYR A 221 -6.77 -5.59 14.67
C TYR A 221 -5.42 -5.85 15.35
N PHE A 222 -4.65 -6.81 14.87
CA PHE A 222 -3.32 -7.16 15.39
C PHE A 222 -2.38 -5.95 15.43
N ILE A 223 -2.35 -5.19 14.32
CA ILE A 223 -1.54 -3.96 14.18
C ILE A 223 -2.24 -2.70 14.72
N GLY A 224 -3.50 -2.80 15.17
CA GLY A 224 -4.27 -1.68 15.69
C GLY A 224 -4.67 -0.66 14.62
N ASN A 225 -4.93 -1.08 13.39
CA ASN A 225 -5.29 -0.19 12.30
C ASN A 225 -6.81 -0.14 12.09
N THR A 226 -7.38 1.04 12.30
CA THR A 226 -8.79 1.31 12.03
C THR A 226 -9.03 2.07 10.72
N ASP A 227 -7.99 2.46 9.99
CA ASP A 227 -8.09 3.30 8.80
C ASP A 227 -8.22 2.47 7.51
N TRP A 228 -9.30 1.70 7.37
CA TRP A 228 -9.57 0.86 6.18
C TRP A 228 -11.06 0.64 5.92
N ALA A 229 -11.48 0.32 4.70
CA ALA A 229 -12.85 -0.11 4.42
C ALA A 229 -12.97 -0.81 3.07
N VAL A 230 -13.47 -2.04 3.07
CA VAL A 230 -13.81 -2.78 1.83
C VAL A 230 -14.90 -2.07 1.04
N THR A 231 -15.90 -1.50 1.72
CA THR A 231 -17.06 -0.86 1.07
C THR A 231 -16.67 0.37 0.25
N THR A 232 -15.75 1.20 0.73
CA THR A 232 -15.34 2.43 0.03
C THR A 232 -14.02 2.30 -0.73
N LEU A 233 -13.35 1.15 -0.62
CA LEU A 233 -11.98 0.92 -1.09
C LEU A 233 -10.97 1.86 -0.42
N HIS A 234 -11.21 2.19 0.84
CA HIS A 234 -10.28 2.98 1.64
C HIS A 234 -9.18 2.06 2.16
N ASN A 235 -7.94 2.28 1.75
CA ASN A 235 -6.77 1.45 2.08
C ASN A 235 -6.96 -0.05 1.79
N ILE A 236 -7.87 -0.37 0.86
CA ILE A 236 -8.19 -1.72 0.39
C ILE A 236 -8.25 -1.69 -1.14
N LYS A 237 -7.60 -2.67 -1.77
CA LYS A 237 -7.79 -2.99 -3.18
C LYS A 237 -8.50 -4.33 -3.32
N LEU A 238 -9.29 -4.48 -4.37
CA LEU A 238 -9.95 -5.75 -4.66
C LEU A 238 -9.30 -6.39 -5.89
N PHE A 239 -8.99 -7.66 -5.79
CA PHE A 239 -8.46 -8.46 -6.91
C PHE A 239 -9.24 -9.76 -7.04
N ARG A 240 -9.43 -10.26 -8.26
CA ARG A 240 -10.13 -11.53 -8.50
C ARG A 240 -9.47 -12.32 -9.61
N VAL A 241 -9.51 -13.64 -9.52
CA VAL A 241 -9.01 -14.55 -10.56
C VAL A 241 -9.93 -14.49 -11.79
N ASP A 242 -11.25 -14.55 -11.56
CA ASP A 242 -12.28 -14.48 -12.60
C ASP A 242 -13.36 -13.48 -12.18
N THR A 243 -14.02 -12.89 -13.17
CA THR A 243 -15.24 -12.09 -13.01
C THR A 243 -16.37 -12.72 -12.19
N LEU A 244 -16.50 -14.05 -12.22
CA LEU A 244 -17.52 -14.82 -11.50
C LEU A 244 -17.16 -15.13 -10.04
N GLN A 245 -15.88 -14.98 -9.67
CA GLN A 245 -15.41 -15.25 -8.31
C GLN A 245 -15.49 -14.01 -7.43
N ARG A 246 -15.68 -14.24 -6.11
CA ARG A 246 -15.57 -13.17 -5.12
C ARG A 246 -14.14 -12.62 -5.12
N PRO A 247 -13.96 -11.30 -5.05
CA PRO A 247 -12.61 -10.74 -4.98
C PRO A 247 -11.96 -10.98 -3.62
N TYR A 248 -10.64 -11.02 -3.60
CA TYR A 248 -9.81 -10.85 -2.42
C TYR A 248 -9.69 -9.37 -2.09
N ALA A 249 -9.86 -9.01 -0.82
CA ALA A 249 -9.57 -7.68 -0.32
C ALA A 249 -8.13 -7.62 0.17
N ILE A 250 -7.31 -6.74 -0.39
CA ILE A 250 -5.88 -6.63 -0.11
C ILE A 250 -5.60 -5.28 0.56
N PRO A 251 -5.09 -5.27 1.81
CA PRO A 251 -4.83 -4.05 2.54
C PRO A 251 -3.51 -3.40 2.10
N TYR A 252 -3.45 -2.07 2.22
CA TYR A 252 -2.24 -1.28 1.97
C TYR A 252 -2.34 0.08 2.70
N ASP A 253 -1.21 0.78 2.81
CA ASP A 253 -1.07 2.09 3.53
C ASP A 253 -1.27 1.94 5.05
N PHE A 254 -0.26 1.42 5.74
CA PHE A 254 -0.33 1.07 7.16
C PHE A 254 0.18 2.18 8.09
N ALA A 255 0.43 3.39 7.57
CA ALA A 255 0.96 4.51 8.35
C ALA A 255 0.06 4.94 9.52
N TRP A 256 -1.23 4.59 9.48
CA TRP A 256 -2.21 4.88 10.54
C TRP A 256 -2.37 3.77 11.58
N ALA A 257 -1.52 2.74 11.54
CA ALA A 257 -1.61 1.61 12.46
C ALA A 257 -1.19 1.99 13.89
N GLY A 258 -1.95 1.50 14.88
CA GLY A 258 -1.72 1.70 16.30
C GLY A 258 -0.39 1.19 16.84
N VAL A 259 0.20 0.17 16.20
CA VAL A 259 1.55 -0.30 16.55
C VAL A 259 2.65 0.72 16.25
N ILE A 260 2.44 1.59 15.24
CA ILE A 260 3.36 2.69 14.92
C ILE A 260 3.00 3.93 15.76
N SER A 261 1.69 4.21 15.87
CA SER A 261 1.16 5.36 16.61
C SER A 261 1.85 6.69 16.23
N THR A 262 1.94 6.95 14.93
CA THR A 262 2.62 8.16 14.42
C THR A 262 2.01 9.44 15.00
N GLU A 263 2.84 10.48 15.19
CA GLU A 263 2.42 11.78 15.73
C GLU A 263 1.29 12.47 14.93
N TYR A 264 1.16 12.16 13.64
CA TYR A 264 0.15 12.75 12.77
C TYR A 264 -1.10 11.87 12.62
N ALA A 265 -1.10 10.67 13.19
CA ALA A 265 -2.26 9.80 13.18
C ALA A 265 -3.21 10.18 14.31
N GLU A 266 -4.48 10.35 13.98
CA GLU A 266 -5.55 10.64 14.92
C GLU A 266 -6.60 9.52 14.88
N PRO A 267 -7.25 9.20 16.02
CA PRO A 267 -8.36 8.26 16.03
C PRO A 267 -9.47 8.76 15.09
N LEU A 268 -10.07 7.85 14.34
CA LEU A 268 -11.20 8.23 13.48
C LEU A 268 -12.41 8.56 14.36
N PRO A 269 -13.04 9.75 14.24
CA PRO A 269 -14.05 10.22 15.20
C PRO A 269 -15.27 9.32 15.38
N HIS A 270 -15.54 8.45 14.40
CA HIS A 270 -16.68 7.53 14.45
C HIS A 270 -16.39 6.25 15.25
N PHE A 271 -15.12 5.96 15.56
CA PHE A 271 -14.74 4.88 16.46
C PHE A 271 -14.54 5.48 17.84
N ASN A 272 -15.26 4.96 18.83
CA ASN A 272 -15.20 5.42 20.22
C ASN A 272 -13.93 4.90 20.91
N ILE A 273 -12.78 5.34 20.40
CA ILE A 273 -11.43 5.03 20.88
C ILE A 273 -10.70 6.33 21.21
N ASP A 274 -9.92 6.33 22.28
CA ASP A 274 -9.24 7.53 22.76
C ASP A 274 -7.92 7.77 22.03
N LYS A 275 -7.26 6.68 21.58
CA LYS A 275 -5.95 6.70 20.95
C LYS A 275 -5.90 5.81 19.72
N VAL A 276 -5.04 6.16 18.76
CA VAL A 276 -4.78 5.32 17.57
C VAL A 276 -4.24 3.94 17.95
N SER A 277 -3.56 3.84 19.09
CA SER A 277 -3.07 2.56 19.63
C SER A 277 -4.15 1.69 20.27
N ASP A 278 -5.35 2.20 20.49
CA ASP A 278 -6.47 1.40 20.99
C ASP A 278 -7.00 0.51 19.86
N ARG A 279 -7.01 -0.81 20.10
CA ARG A 279 -7.51 -1.75 19.10
C ARG A 279 -9.02 -1.69 19.03
N PHE A 280 -9.54 -1.73 17.81
CA PHE A 280 -10.97 -1.80 17.55
C PHE A 280 -11.22 -2.79 16.42
N PHE A 281 -11.96 -3.88 16.71
CA PHE A 281 -12.22 -4.92 15.72
C PHE A 281 -13.25 -4.44 14.70
N ARG A 282 -12.93 -4.57 13.41
CA ARG A 282 -13.76 -4.10 12.29
C ARG A 282 -14.07 -5.21 11.28
N GLY A 283 -14.00 -6.46 11.73
CA GLY A 283 -14.36 -7.62 10.92
C GLY A 283 -15.85 -7.98 11.02
N GLN A 284 -16.33 -8.68 10.00
CA GLN A 284 -17.62 -9.38 10.03
C GLN A 284 -17.75 -10.26 11.29
N CYS A 285 -18.97 -10.54 11.72
CA CYS A 285 -19.20 -11.49 12.79
C CYS A 285 -18.78 -12.90 12.37
N ARG A 286 -18.14 -13.61 13.31
CA ARG A 286 -17.65 -14.98 13.14
C ARG A 286 -17.97 -15.78 14.40
N ARG A 287 -18.15 -17.08 14.22
CA ARG A 287 -18.29 -18.00 15.35
C ARG A 287 -16.94 -18.17 16.04
N MET A 288 -16.97 -18.50 17.33
CA MET A 288 -15.78 -18.72 18.15
C MET A 288 -14.81 -19.72 17.49
N GLU A 289 -15.34 -20.81 16.93
CA GLU A 289 -14.53 -21.86 16.30
C GLU A 289 -13.75 -21.32 15.08
N GLN A 290 -14.41 -20.52 14.23
CA GLN A 290 -13.79 -19.92 13.04
C GLN A 290 -12.71 -18.88 13.40
N LEU A 291 -12.92 -18.14 14.49
CA LEU A 291 -11.92 -17.22 15.02
C LEU A 291 -10.71 -17.98 15.59
N LYS A 292 -10.96 -19.05 16.36
CA LYS A 292 -9.89 -19.87 16.95
C LYS A 292 -8.99 -20.51 15.88
N GLU A 293 -9.54 -20.98 14.77
CA GLU A 293 -8.72 -21.47 13.64
C GLU A 293 -7.75 -20.41 13.12
N ASN A 294 -8.20 -19.17 12.96
CA ASN A 294 -7.32 -18.06 12.57
C ASN A 294 -6.32 -17.73 13.69
N PHE A 295 -6.74 -17.72 14.95
CA PHE A 295 -5.85 -17.41 16.07
C PHE A 295 -4.74 -18.45 16.25
N GLU A 296 -5.02 -19.74 16.06
CA GLU A 296 -3.98 -20.78 16.05
C GLU A 296 -2.99 -20.57 14.90
N PHE A 297 -3.46 -20.14 13.73
CA PHE A 297 -2.56 -19.73 12.64
C PHE A 297 -1.66 -18.56 13.05
N PHE A 298 -2.21 -17.48 13.65
CA PHE A 298 -1.40 -16.36 14.15
C PHE A 298 -0.39 -16.80 15.22
N LYS A 299 -0.80 -17.66 16.17
CA LYS A 299 0.10 -18.22 17.19
C LYS A 299 1.24 -19.02 16.56
N SER A 300 0.95 -19.82 15.53
CA SER A 300 1.97 -20.57 14.79
C SER A 300 3.01 -19.66 14.10
N LYS A 301 2.62 -18.43 13.75
CA LYS A 301 3.48 -17.42 13.10
C LYS A 301 4.16 -16.46 14.09
N LYS A 302 3.88 -16.56 15.39
CA LYS A 302 4.41 -15.65 16.42
C LYS A 302 5.94 -15.54 16.36
N ASN A 303 6.64 -16.67 16.37
CA ASN A 303 8.11 -16.66 16.38
C ASN A 303 8.71 -16.05 15.11
N GLU A 304 8.10 -16.31 13.94
CA GLU A 304 8.54 -15.75 12.66
C GLU A 304 8.37 -14.23 12.62
N ILE A 305 7.24 -13.73 13.15
CA ILE A 305 6.97 -12.29 13.29
C ILE A 305 7.95 -11.64 14.27
N TYR A 306 8.27 -12.28 15.39
CA TYR A 306 9.18 -11.71 16.39
C TYR A 306 10.61 -11.65 15.86
N ALA A 307 11.06 -12.75 15.24
CA ALA A 307 12.36 -12.81 14.59
C ALA A 307 12.54 -11.74 13.51
N LEU A 308 11.47 -11.40 12.77
CA LEU A 308 11.48 -10.31 11.78
C LEU A 308 11.82 -8.96 12.42
N TYR A 309 11.34 -8.66 13.63
CA TYR A 309 11.65 -7.40 14.33
C TYR A 309 12.98 -7.45 15.06
N GLU A 310 13.29 -8.59 15.70
CA GLU A 310 14.52 -8.79 16.48
C GLU A 310 15.76 -8.72 15.61
N ASN A 311 15.72 -9.33 14.41
CA ASN A 311 16.84 -9.39 13.48
C ASN A 311 16.87 -8.22 12.49
N PHE A 312 16.02 -7.21 12.65
CA PHE A 312 16.01 -6.05 11.77
C PHE A 312 16.75 -4.88 12.42
N GLU A 313 18.03 -4.76 12.09
CA GLU A 313 18.96 -3.78 12.68
C GLU A 313 18.58 -2.31 12.44
N PRO A 314 18.02 -1.90 11.27
CA PRO A 314 17.67 -0.49 11.05
C PRO A 314 16.63 0.07 12.03
N LEU A 315 15.78 -0.79 12.59
CA LEU A 315 14.80 -0.40 13.62
C LEU A 315 15.50 -0.28 14.97
N ARG A 316 15.33 0.87 15.62
CA ARG A 316 15.92 1.15 16.91
C ARG A 316 15.30 0.28 18.00
N SER A 317 16.09 -0.01 19.03
CA SER A 317 15.70 -0.87 20.15
C SER A 317 14.41 -0.45 20.84
N ARG A 318 14.16 0.87 20.96
CA ARG A 318 12.95 1.41 21.57
C ARG A 318 11.71 1.05 20.74
N GLN A 319 11.70 1.38 19.45
CA GLN A 319 10.61 1.07 18.52
C GLN A 319 10.37 -0.44 18.41
N ARG A 320 11.46 -1.22 18.33
CA ARG A 320 11.38 -2.69 18.36
C ARG A 320 10.66 -3.19 19.61
N LYS A 321 11.06 -2.72 20.80
CA LYS A 321 10.44 -3.12 22.07
C LYS A 321 8.98 -2.70 22.15
N ASP A 322 8.66 -1.49 21.70
CA ASP A 322 7.29 -0.97 21.72
C ASP A 322 6.37 -1.79 20.78
N ALA A 323 6.83 -2.12 19.57
CA ALA A 323 6.09 -2.96 18.63
C ALA A 323 5.86 -4.39 19.17
N LEU A 324 6.92 -5.04 19.70
CA LEU A 324 6.79 -6.39 20.26
C LEU A 324 5.88 -6.42 21.50
N SER A 325 5.99 -5.43 22.39
CA SER A 325 5.08 -5.28 23.54
C SER A 325 3.63 -5.05 23.09
N TYR A 326 3.43 -4.31 21.99
CA TYR A 326 2.12 -4.15 21.40
C TYR A 326 1.57 -5.50 20.92
N TYR A 327 2.37 -6.29 20.21
CA TYR A 327 1.99 -7.63 19.71
C TYR A 327 1.74 -8.64 20.83
N ASP A 328 2.52 -8.62 21.92
CA ASP A 328 2.28 -9.47 23.08
C ASP A 328 0.84 -9.30 23.61
N LYS A 329 0.36 -8.05 23.72
CA LYS A 329 -1.02 -7.78 24.14
C LYS A 329 -2.06 -8.42 23.23
N PHE A 330 -1.81 -8.53 21.92
CA PHE A 330 -2.70 -9.24 21.01
C PHE A 330 -2.67 -10.74 21.29
N PHE A 331 -1.49 -11.33 21.44
CA PHE A 331 -1.35 -12.75 21.76
C PHE A 331 -2.02 -13.11 23.10
N ASP A 332 -1.96 -12.22 24.09
CA ASP A 332 -2.68 -12.36 25.35
C ASP A 332 -4.21 -12.29 25.20
N ILE A 333 -4.72 -11.52 24.23
CA ILE A 333 -6.16 -11.46 23.93
C ILE A 333 -6.59 -12.80 23.33
N ILE A 334 -5.90 -13.26 22.29
CA ILE A 334 -6.31 -14.47 21.54
C ILE A 334 -5.97 -15.79 22.24
N ALA A 335 -5.34 -15.72 23.42
CA ALA A 335 -5.14 -16.84 24.33
C ALA A 335 -6.27 -16.99 25.37
N ASN A 336 -7.22 -16.05 25.43
CA ASN A 336 -8.27 -16.04 26.45
C ASN A 336 -9.67 -15.94 25.82
N ASP A 337 -10.48 -16.99 25.95
CA ASP A 337 -11.83 -17.08 25.37
C ASP A 337 -12.77 -15.94 25.79
N ALA A 338 -12.70 -15.49 27.04
CA ALA A 338 -13.53 -14.37 27.51
C ALA A 338 -13.11 -13.05 26.83
N ARG A 339 -11.80 -12.85 26.62
CA ARG A 339 -11.31 -11.68 25.87
C ARG A 339 -11.65 -11.77 24.40
N ILE A 340 -11.59 -12.95 23.79
CA ILE A 340 -12.04 -13.16 22.41
C ILE A 340 -13.52 -12.80 22.27
N GLN A 341 -14.35 -13.27 23.20
CA GLN A 341 -15.78 -12.96 23.22
C GLN A 341 -16.01 -11.44 23.21
N ILE A 342 -15.36 -10.71 24.12
CA ILE A 342 -15.50 -9.25 24.24
C ILE A 342 -14.95 -8.51 23.01
N GLU A 343 -13.73 -8.83 22.58
CA GLU A 343 -13.00 -8.04 21.58
C GLU A 343 -13.42 -8.34 20.13
N PHE A 344 -13.84 -9.57 19.83
CA PHE A 344 -14.13 -10.00 18.46
C PHE A 344 -15.58 -10.36 18.23
N ILE A 345 -16.26 -11.02 19.16
CA ILE A 345 -17.63 -11.52 18.95
C ILE A 345 -18.67 -10.45 19.34
N ASP A 346 -18.46 -9.75 20.44
CA ASP A 346 -19.38 -8.71 20.92
C ASP A 346 -19.17 -7.36 20.23
N ARG A 347 -17.99 -7.19 19.63
CA ARG A 347 -17.59 -5.99 18.87
C ARG A 347 -17.44 -6.24 17.37
N CYS A 348 -17.99 -7.31 16.80
CA CYS A 348 -17.98 -7.46 15.33
C CYS A 348 -18.91 -6.45 14.65
N LEU A 349 -18.70 -6.21 13.35
CA LEU A 349 -19.37 -5.15 12.58
C LEU A 349 -20.90 -5.13 12.66
N GLU A 350 -21.57 -6.29 12.71
CA GLU A 350 -23.04 -6.33 12.74
C GLU A 350 -23.59 -5.88 14.10
N LYS A 351 -22.84 -6.11 15.18
CA LYS A 351 -23.22 -5.68 16.54
C LYS A 351 -22.89 -4.22 16.81
N GLN A 352 -22.02 -3.60 16.01
CA GLN A 352 -21.69 -2.17 16.10
C GLN A 352 -22.74 -1.25 15.46
N LYS A 353 -23.67 -1.81 14.67
CA LYS A 353 -24.76 -1.06 14.01
C LYS A 353 -26.02 -0.97 14.88
N GLN A 354 -26.02 -1.63 16.03
CA GLN A 354 -27.03 -1.54 17.08
C GLN A 354 -26.55 -0.54 18.13
#